data_AF-A0AA43F3T4-F1
#
_entry.id   AF-A0AA43F3T4-F1
#
_cell.length_a   1.000
_cell.length_b   1.000
_cell.length_c   1.000
_cell.angle_alpha   90.00
_cell.angle_beta   90.00
_cell.angle_gamma   90.00
#
_symmetry.space_group_name_H-M   'P 1'
#
loop_
_entity.id
_entity.type
_entity.pdbx_description
1 polymer ?
#
loop_
_entity_poly.entity_id
_entity_poly.type
_entity_poly.pdbx_seq_one_letter_code
_entity_poly.pdbx_strand_id
1 'polypeptide(L)'
;MIEIKLEGHLGACGAPPAVWHKACYGNGEADQLLDQKAGETMKTGVHAKARYVLAALAGTAALLGAFASFDASAQTSIRDTRHNLGTSNSTGTSSFSGTGEVCVFCHTPHGSNTGVAAPLWNKAVPTTTYSMYSTGGSATIDGTEATVGSVSLACLSCHDGSLAVATMINQPGSGGYNPAGAVMAGTWTNPSTTDGVDPATGMIRASSIQNIGGNLVNDHPISIQYCGGGLTGSGTTVSGTCGDRDFTQPKTRVVNGNQVFWVDTAGGTADVREKTDIALYTRAGGPTGPMVECASCHDPHTAVNPTFLRVANVSSNLCLSCHVK
;
A
#
# COMPACT_ATOMS: atom_id res chain seq x y z
N MET A 1 -52.25 16.00 -19.59
CA MET A 1 -52.73 16.88 -20.67
C MET A 1 -51.59 16.96 -21.67
N ILE A 2 -51.56 16.11 -22.71
CA ILE A 2 -52.27 16.28 -24.01
C ILE A 2 -51.76 17.57 -24.68
N GLU A 3 -51.16 17.64 -25.87
CA GLU A 3 -50.87 16.75 -27.03
C GLU A 3 -49.80 17.50 -27.88
N ILE A 4 -48.79 16.86 -28.52
CA ILE A 4 -48.74 16.35 -29.93
C ILE A 4 -48.97 17.51 -30.96
N LYS A 5 -48.15 17.84 -31.99
CA LYS A 5 -47.55 17.03 -33.08
C LYS A 5 -46.64 17.86 -34.03
N LEU A 6 -45.62 17.19 -34.59
CA LEU A 6 -45.00 17.19 -35.96
C LEU A 6 -44.90 18.50 -36.79
N GLU A 7 -43.91 18.75 -37.65
CA GLU A 7 -43.25 18.00 -38.74
C GLU A 7 -41.83 18.62 -38.95
N GLY A 8 -40.74 18.00 -39.43
CA GLY A 8 -40.56 16.86 -40.33
C GLY A 8 -40.19 17.36 -41.74
N HIS A 9 -38.91 17.52 -42.08
CA HIS A 9 -38.44 17.29 -43.46
C HIS A 9 -36.97 16.87 -43.51
N LEU A 10 -36.81 15.61 -43.95
CA LEU A 10 -35.57 14.98 -44.39
C LEU A 10 -35.17 15.53 -45.76
N GLY A 11 -33.87 15.65 -45.99
CA GLY A 11 -33.28 15.85 -47.31
C GLY A 11 -31.85 15.35 -47.32
N ALA A 12 -31.68 14.03 -47.47
CA ALA A 12 -30.40 13.41 -47.80
C ALA A 12 -30.18 13.44 -49.32
N CYS A 13 -28.95 13.69 -49.75
CA CYS A 13 -28.26 13.37 -51.02
C CYS A 13 -27.00 14.27 -51.00
N GLY A 14 -25.75 13.82 -51.04
CA GLY A 14 -25.09 12.78 -51.82
C GLY A 14 -23.72 13.39 -52.21
N ALA A 15 -22.62 12.66 -52.03
CA ALA A 15 -21.30 13.05 -52.56
C ALA A 15 -21.10 12.43 -53.96
N PRO A 16 -20.01 12.71 -54.70
CA PRO A 16 -19.33 13.96 -55.13
C PRO A 16 -19.31 13.96 -56.72
N PRO A 17 -18.38 14.56 -57.52
CA PRO A 17 -17.20 15.38 -57.22
C PRO A 17 -16.94 16.63 -58.11
N ALA A 18 -15.96 17.41 -57.64
CA ALA A 18 -14.99 18.22 -58.39
C ALA A 18 -15.45 19.49 -59.15
N VAL A 19 -14.66 20.55 -58.95
CA VAL A 19 -14.07 21.46 -59.96
C VAL A 19 -14.28 22.97 -59.71
N TRP A 20 -13.17 23.60 -59.28
CA TRP A 20 -12.59 24.90 -59.67
C TRP A 20 -13.34 26.25 -59.53
N HIS A 21 -12.66 27.14 -58.80
CA HIS A 21 -12.32 28.54 -59.13
C HIS A 21 -13.40 29.60 -59.40
N LYS A 22 -13.56 30.47 -58.40
CA LYS A 22 -13.16 31.90 -58.40
C LYS A 22 -13.44 32.71 -59.68
N ALA A 23 -14.56 33.44 -59.68
CA ALA A 23 -14.75 34.77 -60.28
C ALA A 23 -16.03 35.33 -59.62
N CYS A 24 -16.21 36.59 -59.25
CA CYS A 24 -15.87 37.81 -59.98
C CYS A 24 -15.66 38.97 -58.99
N TYR A 25 -14.70 39.83 -59.33
CA TYR A 25 -14.66 41.22 -58.87
C TYR A 25 -15.75 42.02 -59.59
N GLY A 26 -16.36 42.97 -58.88
CA GLY A 26 -17.31 43.95 -59.41
C GLY A 26 -17.25 45.25 -58.61
N ASN A 27 -16.35 46.13 -59.06
CA ASN A 27 -16.46 47.58 -59.25
C ASN A 27 -17.37 48.43 -58.33
N GLY A 28 -16.82 49.54 -57.81
CA GLY A 28 -17.54 50.81 -57.75
C GLY A 28 -17.72 51.41 -56.36
N GLU A 29 -16.86 52.39 -56.04
CA GLU A 29 -17.18 53.67 -55.39
C GLU A 29 -18.33 53.72 -54.36
N ALA A 30 -18.30 52.85 -53.35
CA ALA A 30 -19.13 52.97 -52.14
C ALA A 30 -18.36 52.79 -50.82
N ASP A 31 -17.02 52.74 -50.86
CA ASP A 31 -16.19 52.39 -49.70
C ASP A 31 -15.52 53.59 -48.99
N GLN A 32 -15.62 54.81 -49.53
CA GLN A 32 -14.88 55.96 -48.97
C GLN A 32 -15.62 56.76 -47.89
N LEU A 33 -16.81 56.32 -47.46
CA LEU A 33 -17.53 56.94 -46.33
C LEU A 33 -17.80 55.99 -45.16
N LEU A 34 -17.37 54.72 -45.25
CA LEU A 34 -17.35 53.78 -44.12
C LEU A 34 -15.98 53.72 -43.42
N ASP A 35 -14.90 54.14 -44.08
CA ASP A 35 -13.54 53.96 -43.57
C ASP A 35 -13.10 55.04 -42.55
N GLN A 36 -13.71 56.23 -42.56
CA GLN A 36 -13.37 57.27 -41.56
C GLN A 36 -14.07 57.06 -40.20
N LYS A 37 -15.22 56.39 -40.14
CA LYS A 37 -15.87 56.01 -38.86
C LYS A 37 -15.42 54.64 -38.32
N ALA A 38 -14.83 53.78 -39.15
CA ALA A 38 -14.19 52.54 -38.71
C ALA A 38 -12.79 52.79 -38.07
N GLY A 39 -12.07 53.82 -38.50
CA GLY A 39 -10.72 54.15 -38.00
C GLY A 39 -10.63 54.65 -36.56
N GLU A 40 -11.64 55.34 -36.02
CA GLU A 40 -11.66 55.77 -34.62
C GLU A 40 -12.16 54.68 -33.66
N THR A 41 -13.03 53.77 -34.14
CA THR A 41 -13.52 52.63 -33.35
C THR A 41 -12.48 51.49 -33.27
N MET A 42 -11.56 51.39 -34.24
CA MET A 42 -10.49 50.38 -34.21
C MET A 42 -9.31 50.73 -33.30
N LYS A 43 -9.06 51.99 -32.96
CA LYS A 43 -7.93 52.35 -32.08
C LYS A 43 -8.20 52.07 -30.60
N THR A 44 -9.46 52.02 -30.17
CA THR A 44 -9.83 51.64 -28.79
C THR A 44 -10.11 50.14 -28.63
N GLY A 45 -10.47 49.44 -29.71
CA GLY A 45 -10.72 47.98 -29.70
C GLY A 45 -9.46 47.11 -29.74
N VAL A 46 -8.36 47.57 -30.35
CA VAL A 46 -7.11 46.78 -30.48
C VAL A 46 -6.35 46.72 -29.14
N HIS A 47 -6.41 47.77 -28.32
CA HIS A 47 -5.81 47.74 -26.97
C HIS A 47 -6.68 46.99 -25.93
N ALA A 48 -8.01 46.94 -26.12
CA ALA A 48 -8.87 46.11 -25.28
C ALA A 48 -8.69 44.61 -25.60
N LYS A 49 -8.68 44.22 -26.88
CA LYS A 49 -8.49 42.80 -27.27
C LYS A 49 -7.07 42.28 -26.99
N ALA A 50 -6.02 43.10 -27.10
CA ALA A 50 -4.67 42.68 -26.73
C ALA A 50 -4.52 42.41 -25.22
N ARG A 51 -5.26 43.13 -24.37
CA ARG A 51 -5.30 42.87 -22.91
C ARG A 51 -6.10 41.62 -22.56
N TYR A 52 -7.19 41.32 -23.28
CA TYR A 52 -7.95 40.08 -23.07
C TYR A 52 -7.26 38.84 -23.66
N VAL A 53 -6.48 38.94 -24.74
CA VAL A 53 -5.73 37.81 -25.31
C VAL A 53 -4.49 37.47 -24.47
N LEU A 54 -3.77 38.47 -23.93
CA LEU A 54 -2.70 38.20 -22.96
C LEU A 54 -3.24 37.71 -21.61
N ALA A 55 -4.38 38.21 -21.13
CA ALA A 55 -5.01 37.71 -19.91
C ALA A 55 -5.61 36.30 -20.10
N ALA A 56 -6.11 35.95 -21.29
CA ALA A 56 -6.59 34.62 -21.61
C ALA A 56 -5.44 33.60 -21.79
N LEU A 57 -4.28 34.01 -22.33
CA LEU A 57 -3.09 33.16 -22.42
C LEU A 57 -2.36 33.01 -21.07
N ALA A 58 -2.32 34.05 -20.24
CA ALA A 58 -1.81 33.96 -18.87
C ALA A 58 -2.76 33.17 -17.95
N GLY A 59 -4.08 33.33 -18.14
CA GLY A 59 -5.11 32.59 -17.41
C GLY A 59 -5.18 31.11 -17.78
N THR A 60 -4.98 30.76 -19.06
CA THR A 60 -4.91 29.35 -19.49
C THR A 60 -3.59 28.68 -19.11
N ALA A 61 -2.45 29.40 -19.11
CA ALA A 61 -1.20 28.88 -18.55
C ALA A 61 -1.27 28.69 -17.02
N ALA A 62 -1.96 29.58 -16.29
CA ALA A 62 -2.19 29.45 -14.86
C ALA A 62 -3.22 28.37 -14.51
N LEU A 63 -4.23 28.14 -15.37
CA LEU A 63 -5.20 27.06 -15.21
C LEU A 63 -4.61 25.70 -15.62
N LEU A 64 -3.75 25.60 -16.63
CA LEU A 64 -3.03 24.35 -16.95
C LEU A 64 -1.91 24.03 -15.95
N GLY A 65 -1.30 25.05 -15.31
CA GLY A 65 -0.33 24.86 -14.23
C GLY A 65 -0.95 24.38 -12.91
N ALA A 66 -2.25 24.60 -12.70
CA ALA A 66 -2.97 24.21 -11.48
C ALA A 66 -3.51 22.76 -11.50
N PHE A 67 -3.42 22.05 -12.64
CA PHE A 67 -3.86 20.64 -12.75
C PHE A 67 -2.73 19.62 -12.75
N ALA A 68 -1.48 20.02 -12.50
CA ALA A 68 -0.31 19.13 -12.55
C ALA A 68 0.39 18.93 -11.19
N SER A 69 -0.30 19.19 -10.08
CA SER A 69 0.12 18.75 -8.74
C SER A 69 -0.82 17.67 -8.22
N PHE A 70 -1.05 16.64 -9.03
CA PHE A 70 -1.24 15.34 -8.41
C PHE A 70 0.14 14.96 -7.89
N ASP A 71 0.37 15.13 -6.59
CA ASP A 71 1.32 14.27 -5.92
C ASP A 71 0.82 12.86 -6.19
N ALA A 72 1.37 12.23 -7.23
CA ALA A 72 1.42 10.80 -7.32
C ALA A 72 2.23 10.40 -6.09
N SER A 73 1.53 10.20 -4.95
CA SER A 73 2.05 9.37 -3.90
C SER A 73 2.47 8.11 -4.62
N ALA A 74 3.78 7.91 -4.76
CA ALA A 74 4.31 6.71 -5.33
C ALA A 74 3.76 5.60 -4.43
N GLN A 75 2.69 4.93 -4.89
CA GLN A 75 2.17 3.76 -4.21
C GLN A 75 3.28 2.73 -4.38
N THR A 76 4.20 2.69 -3.42
CA THR A 76 5.27 1.72 -3.44
C THR A 76 4.61 0.36 -3.46
N SER A 77 4.94 -0.43 -4.47
CA SER A 77 4.31 -1.71 -4.67
C SER A 77 5.09 -2.77 -3.90
N ILE A 78 4.41 -3.83 -3.46
CA ILE A 78 5.07 -5.09 -3.07
C ILE A 78 6.10 -5.54 -4.12
N ARG A 79 5.90 -5.18 -5.40
CA ARG A 79 6.84 -5.46 -6.52
C ARG A 79 8.24 -4.88 -6.31
N ASP A 80 8.36 -3.79 -5.55
CA ASP A 80 9.63 -3.10 -5.32
C ASP A 80 10.27 -3.53 -3.99
N THR A 81 9.71 -4.55 -3.33
CA THR A 81 10.21 -5.09 -2.06
C THR A 81 11.01 -6.37 -2.28
N ARG A 82 11.80 -6.78 -1.27
CA ARG A 82 12.46 -8.09 -1.30
C ARG A 82 11.48 -9.26 -1.25
N HIS A 83 10.19 -9.02 -0.98
CA HIS A 83 9.13 -10.03 -1.03
C HIS A 83 8.55 -10.21 -2.44
N ASN A 84 9.00 -9.46 -3.45
CA ASN A 84 8.77 -9.82 -4.85
C ASN A 84 9.67 -10.98 -5.25
N LEU A 85 9.23 -12.20 -4.94
CA LEU A 85 10.02 -13.42 -5.13
C LEU A 85 9.80 -14.07 -6.49
N GLY A 86 8.84 -13.61 -7.29
CA GLY A 86 8.52 -14.19 -8.60
C GLY A 86 9.49 -13.75 -9.70
N THR A 87 9.22 -14.18 -10.93
CA THR A 87 10.01 -13.79 -12.13
C THR A 87 9.94 -12.29 -12.43
N SER A 88 8.97 -11.57 -11.88
CA SER A 88 8.89 -10.11 -11.96
C SER A 88 9.78 -9.37 -10.95
N ASN A 89 10.67 -10.06 -10.22
CA ASN A 89 11.59 -9.43 -9.29
C ASN A 89 12.52 -8.43 -10.02
N SER A 90 12.41 -7.16 -9.66
CA SER A 90 13.25 -6.05 -10.13
C SER A 90 14.25 -5.55 -9.09
N THR A 91 14.21 -6.10 -7.87
CA THR A 91 14.99 -5.64 -6.72
C THR A 91 16.39 -6.25 -6.63
N GLY A 92 16.71 -7.20 -7.51
CA GLY A 92 18.01 -7.87 -7.53
C GLY A 92 18.25 -8.77 -6.30
N THR A 93 17.18 -9.32 -5.73
CA THR A 93 17.24 -10.26 -4.60
C THR A 93 16.90 -11.69 -5.04
N SER A 94 16.59 -12.57 -4.09
CA SER A 94 16.12 -13.92 -4.37
C SER A 94 14.90 -13.92 -5.29
N SER A 95 14.97 -14.69 -6.37
CA SER A 95 13.90 -14.85 -7.35
C SER A 95 13.62 -16.33 -7.64
N PHE A 96 12.36 -16.64 -7.94
CA PHE A 96 11.87 -17.99 -8.16
C PHE A 96 11.24 -18.08 -9.55
N SER A 97 11.70 -19.05 -10.35
CA SER A 97 11.27 -19.19 -11.75
C SER A 97 9.87 -19.78 -11.93
N GLY A 98 9.30 -20.39 -10.89
CA GLY A 98 8.03 -21.13 -11.00
C GLY A 98 6.78 -20.27 -11.10
N THR A 99 6.86 -18.94 -10.89
CA THR A 99 5.70 -18.04 -11.02
C THR A 99 6.10 -16.58 -11.24
N GLY A 100 5.27 -15.84 -11.97
CA GLY A 100 5.35 -14.38 -12.07
C GLY A 100 4.43 -13.63 -11.09
N GLU A 101 3.62 -14.36 -10.31
CA GLU A 101 2.71 -13.77 -9.34
C GLU A 101 3.47 -13.44 -8.06
N VAL A 102 3.40 -12.18 -7.61
CA VAL A 102 4.05 -11.73 -6.38
C VAL A 102 3.28 -12.15 -5.13
N CYS A 103 1.94 -12.13 -5.18
CA CYS A 103 1.12 -12.36 -4.01
C CYS A 103 1.01 -13.83 -3.62
N VAL A 104 1.22 -14.77 -4.57
CA VAL A 104 0.98 -16.21 -4.37
C VAL A 104 1.81 -16.81 -3.23
N PHE A 105 3.00 -16.26 -2.98
CA PHE A 105 3.85 -16.70 -1.87
C PHE A 105 3.20 -16.47 -0.50
N CYS A 106 2.25 -15.54 -0.39
CA CYS A 106 1.60 -15.15 0.86
C CYS A 106 0.09 -15.47 0.84
N HIS A 107 -0.57 -15.22 -0.27
CA HIS A 107 -2.03 -15.20 -0.38
C HIS A 107 -2.55 -16.13 -1.47
N THR A 108 -3.76 -16.65 -1.28
CA THR A 108 -4.48 -17.45 -2.26
C THR A 108 -5.92 -16.95 -2.41
N PRO A 109 -6.51 -16.86 -3.61
CA PRO A 109 -7.88 -16.37 -3.77
C PRO A 109 -8.94 -17.17 -2.99
N HIS A 110 -8.68 -18.45 -2.73
CA HIS A 110 -9.58 -19.38 -2.04
C HIS A 110 -8.83 -20.59 -1.47
N GLY A 111 -9.45 -21.31 -0.53
CA GLY A 111 -8.80 -22.46 0.12
C GLY A 111 -7.65 -22.05 1.04
N SER A 112 -7.74 -20.85 1.62
CA SER A 112 -6.73 -20.31 2.51
C SER A 112 -6.69 -21.02 3.85
N ASN A 113 -5.53 -20.99 4.48
CA ASN A 113 -5.36 -21.40 5.86
C ASN A 113 -5.95 -20.35 6.81
N THR A 114 -6.86 -20.77 7.68
CA THR A 114 -7.54 -19.93 8.67
C THR A 114 -6.91 -19.99 10.07
N GLY A 115 -5.88 -20.83 10.26
CA GLY A 115 -5.10 -20.93 11.50
C GLY A 115 -4.06 -19.82 11.67
N VAL A 116 -3.87 -18.97 10.66
CA VAL A 116 -3.01 -17.77 10.72
C VAL A 116 -3.88 -16.54 10.56
N ALA A 117 -3.71 -15.53 11.41
CA ALA A 117 -4.49 -14.29 11.36
C ALA A 117 -3.97 -13.34 10.26
N ALA A 118 -4.03 -13.80 9.01
CA ALA A 118 -3.72 -13.03 7.82
C ALA A 118 -4.78 -13.31 6.74
N PRO A 119 -5.17 -12.31 5.93
CA PRO A 119 -6.17 -12.52 4.88
C PRO A 119 -5.70 -13.62 3.93
N LEU A 120 -6.54 -14.61 3.67
CA LEU A 120 -6.35 -15.55 2.58
C LEU A 120 -4.95 -16.23 2.56
N TRP A 121 -4.41 -16.59 3.74
CA TRP A 121 -3.03 -17.08 3.87
C TRP A 121 -2.77 -18.38 3.10
N ASN A 122 -1.69 -18.41 2.31
CA ASN A 122 -1.36 -19.51 1.40
C ASN A 122 -0.25 -20.44 1.91
N LYS A 123 0.09 -20.40 3.20
CA LYS A 123 1.06 -21.35 3.78
C LYS A 123 0.43 -22.18 4.88
N ALA A 124 1.06 -23.32 5.17
CA ALA A 124 0.72 -24.14 6.33
C ALA A 124 0.97 -23.36 7.63
N VAL A 125 0.29 -23.75 8.72
CA VAL A 125 0.56 -23.16 10.03
C VAL A 125 1.94 -23.63 10.48
N PRO A 126 2.87 -22.74 10.85
CA PRO A 126 4.16 -23.15 11.39
C PRO A 126 3.98 -24.03 12.63
N THR A 127 4.75 -25.11 12.73
CA THR A 127 4.75 -26.02 13.90
C THR A 127 5.93 -25.75 14.84
N THR A 128 6.76 -24.77 14.50
CA THR A 128 7.90 -24.31 15.31
C THR A 128 7.44 -23.91 16.70
N THR A 129 8.14 -24.41 17.72
CA THR A 129 7.99 -23.93 19.09
C THR A 129 8.90 -22.74 19.29
N TYR A 130 8.37 -21.68 19.91
CA TYR A 130 9.10 -20.42 20.08
C TYR A 130 9.55 -20.20 21.52
N SER A 131 10.85 -19.95 21.72
CA SER A 131 11.39 -19.48 23.00
C SER A 131 11.18 -17.98 23.12
N MET A 132 10.36 -17.57 24.09
CA MET A 132 9.98 -16.17 24.31
C MET A 132 10.94 -15.46 25.26
N TYR A 133 10.90 -14.13 25.27
CA TYR A 133 11.84 -13.24 25.96
C TYR A 133 11.94 -13.50 27.47
N SER A 134 10.82 -13.83 28.13
CA SER A 134 10.76 -14.18 29.54
C SER A 134 11.62 -15.38 29.92
N THR A 135 11.87 -16.30 28.98
CA THR A 135 12.76 -17.46 29.20
C THR A 135 14.22 -17.06 29.36
N GLY A 136 14.62 -15.89 28.84
CA GLY A 136 15.94 -15.30 29.03
C GLY A 136 16.07 -14.42 30.29
N GLY A 137 15.00 -14.23 31.06
CA GLY A 137 15.02 -13.43 32.29
C GLY A 137 15.08 -11.93 32.06
N SER A 138 14.54 -11.40 30.95
CA SER A 138 14.54 -9.97 30.69
C SER A 138 13.76 -9.21 31.78
N ALA A 139 14.45 -8.37 32.53
CA ALA A 139 13.88 -7.55 33.61
C ALA A 139 13.22 -6.26 33.11
N THR A 140 13.26 -5.99 31.80
CA THR A 140 12.78 -4.73 31.19
C THR A 140 11.48 -4.92 30.42
N ILE A 141 10.78 -6.04 30.61
CA ILE A 141 9.54 -6.38 29.92
C ILE A 141 8.38 -6.26 30.92
N ASP A 142 7.58 -5.22 30.75
CA ASP A 142 6.39 -4.98 31.58
C ASP A 142 5.10 -5.55 30.96
N GLY A 143 5.11 -5.83 29.66
CA GLY A 143 3.95 -6.40 28.94
C GLY A 143 3.83 -7.90 29.13
N THR A 144 2.59 -8.39 29.30
CA THR A 144 2.32 -9.83 29.34
C THR A 144 2.62 -10.46 27.98
N GLU A 145 3.48 -11.46 27.96
CA GLU A 145 3.74 -12.28 26.78
C GLU A 145 2.57 -13.22 26.49
N ALA A 146 2.29 -13.41 25.21
CA ALA A 146 1.44 -14.47 24.72
C ALA A 146 2.28 -15.43 23.85
N THR A 147 1.77 -16.65 23.66
CA THR A 147 2.33 -17.58 22.68
C THR A 147 2.39 -16.93 21.30
N VAL A 148 3.40 -17.26 20.49
CA VAL A 148 3.48 -16.74 19.11
C VAL A 148 2.19 -17.08 18.34
N GLY A 149 1.59 -16.06 17.73
CA GLY A 149 0.27 -16.16 17.14
C GLY A 149 -0.01 -14.97 16.22
N SER A 150 -1.30 -14.71 15.96
CA SER A 150 -1.75 -13.54 15.20
C SER A 150 -1.06 -13.45 13.83
N VAL A 151 -0.90 -12.22 13.32
CA VAL A 151 -0.19 -11.91 12.08
C VAL A 151 1.29 -12.29 12.12
N SER A 152 1.92 -12.40 13.30
CA SER A 152 3.33 -12.76 13.41
C SER A 152 3.62 -14.17 12.88
N LEU A 153 2.65 -15.10 12.98
CA LEU A 153 2.76 -16.43 12.35
C LEU A 153 2.85 -16.36 10.82
N ALA A 154 2.26 -15.33 10.19
CA ALA A 154 2.37 -15.15 8.75
C ALA A 154 3.82 -14.86 8.34
N CYS A 155 4.50 -13.98 9.08
CA CYS A 155 5.92 -13.68 8.87
C CYS A 155 6.78 -14.91 9.17
N LEU A 156 6.56 -15.53 10.33
CA LEU A 156 7.39 -16.63 10.81
C LEU A 156 7.24 -17.90 9.96
N SER A 157 6.18 -18.06 9.17
CA SER A 157 6.06 -19.16 8.20
C SER A 157 7.17 -19.25 7.15
N CYS A 158 7.97 -18.20 6.98
CA CYS A 158 9.21 -18.23 6.20
C CYS A 158 10.42 -17.92 7.09
N HIS A 159 10.25 -16.96 7.99
CA HIS A 159 11.34 -16.38 8.78
C HIS A 159 11.77 -17.24 9.97
N ASP A 160 10.99 -18.25 10.37
CA ASP A 160 11.40 -19.20 11.41
C ASP A 160 12.37 -20.30 10.92
N GLY A 161 12.67 -20.30 9.61
CA GLY A 161 13.59 -21.25 9.00
C GLY A 161 13.09 -22.70 8.98
N SER A 162 11.80 -22.96 9.18
CA SER A 162 11.23 -24.32 9.19
C SER A 162 10.69 -24.78 7.84
N LEU A 163 10.32 -23.84 6.96
CA LEU A 163 9.70 -24.12 5.67
C LEU A 163 10.47 -23.45 4.53
N ALA A 164 10.57 -24.14 3.39
CA ALA A 164 11.02 -23.52 2.15
C ALA A 164 10.03 -22.44 1.71
N VAL A 165 10.53 -21.31 1.20
CA VAL A 165 9.74 -20.10 0.91
C VAL A 165 8.68 -20.35 -0.17
N ALA A 166 8.97 -21.23 -1.14
CA ALA A 166 8.04 -21.64 -2.19
C ALA A 166 7.08 -22.77 -1.76
N THR A 167 7.02 -23.12 -0.47
CA THR A 167 5.99 -23.99 0.08
C THR A 167 4.68 -23.23 0.21
N MET A 168 3.60 -23.79 -0.34
CA MET A 168 2.28 -23.21 -0.24
C MET A 168 1.18 -24.26 -0.26
N ILE A 169 0.01 -23.92 0.27
CA ILE A 169 -1.12 -24.84 0.39
C ILE A 169 -2.00 -24.86 -0.85
N ASN A 170 -1.99 -23.80 -1.66
CA ASN A 170 -2.75 -23.70 -2.89
C ASN A 170 -1.85 -23.11 -3.98
N GLN A 171 -1.29 -24.00 -4.80
CA GLN A 171 -0.43 -23.61 -5.92
C GLN A 171 -1.25 -23.03 -7.08
N PRO A 172 -0.67 -22.15 -7.91
CA PRO A 172 -1.31 -21.71 -9.15
C PRO A 172 -1.71 -22.89 -10.05
N GLY A 173 -2.91 -22.81 -10.62
CA GLY A 173 -3.47 -23.88 -11.46
C GLY A 173 -4.44 -24.80 -10.71
N SER A 174 -4.94 -25.82 -11.40
CA SER A 174 -5.89 -26.79 -10.82
C SER A 174 -5.16 -27.96 -10.16
N GLY A 175 -5.72 -28.49 -9.07
CA GLY A 175 -5.23 -29.70 -8.40
C GLY A 175 -4.00 -29.53 -7.51
N GLY A 176 -3.49 -28.30 -7.34
CA GLY A 176 -2.32 -27.98 -6.52
C GLY A 176 -2.61 -27.70 -5.04
N TYR A 177 -3.77 -28.11 -4.52
CA TYR A 177 -4.15 -27.90 -3.12
C TYR A 177 -3.58 -29.00 -2.22
N ASN A 178 -2.82 -28.61 -1.20
CA ASN A 178 -2.33 -29.48 -0.14
C ASN A 178 -2.35 -28.72 1.20
N PRO A 179 -3.19 -29.10 2.18
CA PRO A 179 -3.28 -28.38 3.45
C PRO A 179 -2.00 -28.42 4.30
N ALA A 180 -1.14 -29.41 4.10
CA ALA A 180 0.18 -29.48 4.74
C ALA A 180 1.23 -28.59 4.05
N GLY A 181 0.89 -28.00 2.90
CA GLY A 181 1.81 -27.29 2.03
C GLY A 181 2.60 -28.23 1.12
N ALA A 182 2.89 -27.77 -0.09
CA ALA A 182 3.78 -28.43 -1.02
C ALA A 182 4.72 -27.39 -1.66
N VAL A 183 5.98 -27.78 -1.86
CA VAL A 183 6.95 -26.95 -2.59
C VAL A 183 6.51 -26.85 -4.04
N MET A 184 6.36 -25.62 -4.54
CA MET A 184 6.12 -25.38 -5.96
C MET A 184 7.30 -25.83 -6.82
N ALA A 185 7.01 -26.35 -8.01
CA ALA A 185 8.05 -26.61 -9.00
C ALA A 185 8.68 -25.30 -9.51
N GLY A 186 10.01 -25.26 -9.55
CA GLY A 186 10.77 -24.11 -10.03
C GLY A 186 12.19 -24.10 -9.46
N THR A 187 12.94 -23.06 -9.78
CA THR A 187 14.33 -22.90 -9.34
C THR A 187 14.51 -21.54 -8.71
N TRP A 188 15.24 -21.52 -7.60
CA TRP A 188 15.65 -20.29 -6.94
C TRP A 188 16.95 -19.78 -7.53
N THR A 189 17.01 -18.48 -7.79
CA THR A 189 18.23 -17.74 -8.08
C THR A 189 18.45 -16.73 -6.97
N ASN A 190 19.69 -16.60 -6.49
CA ASN A 190 20.05 -15.60 -5.50
C ASN A 190 21.45 -15.07 -5.82
N PRO A 191 21.63 -13.75 -5.96
CA PRO A 191 22.95 -13.16 -6.20
C PRO A 191 23.88 -13.20 -4.98
N SER A 192 23.35 -13.47 -3.78
CA SER A 192 24.11 -13.59 -2.54
C SER A 192 24.33 -15.04 -2.11
N THR A 193 25.53 -15.32 -1.59
CA THR A 193 25.89 -16.60 -0.98
C THR A 193 25.62 -16.64 0.53
N THR A 194 25.33 -15.50 1.17
CA THR A 194 25.17 -15.38 2.63
C THR A 194 23.83 -14.79 3.09
N ASP A 195 23.11 -14.10 2.21
CA ASP A 195 21.81 -13.46 2.49
C ASP A 195 20.72 -14.04 1.57
N GLY A 196 19.46 -14.02 2.02
CA GLY A 196 18.29 -14.43 1.26
C GLY A 196 18.05 -15.94 1.17
N VAL A 197 17.31 -16.36 0.14
CA VAL A 197 16.91 -17.75 -0.08
C VAL A 197 18.07 -18.56 -0.67
N ASP A 198 18.35 -19.72 -0.09
CA ASP A 198 19.32 -20.68 -0.62
C ASP A 198 18.77 -21.36 -1.89
N PRO A 199 19.44 -21.25 -3.05
CA PRO A 199 19.04 -21.93 -4.28
C PRO A 199 18.87 -23.44 -4.15
N ALA A 200 19.64 -24.09 -3.28
CA ALA A 200 19.64 -25.55 -3.14
C ALA A 200 18.44 -26.07 -2.33
N THR A 201 18.02 -25.34 -1.30
CA THR A 201 16.97 -25.80 -0.37
C THR A 201 15.67 -25.02 -0.52
N GLY A 202 15.70 -23.82 -1.11
CA GLY A 202 14.57 -22.90 -1.16
C GLY A 202 14.22 -22.30 0.21
N MET A 203 15.06 -22.48 1.23
CA MET A 203 14.89 -21.91 2.58
C MET A 203 15.66 -20.61 2.72
N ILE A 204 15.26 -19.74 3.64
CA ILE A 204 16.09 -18.58 4.01
C ILE A 204 17.38 -19.11 4.66
N ARG A 205 18.55 -18.66 4.18
CA ARG A 205 19.85 -19.11 4.68
C ARG A 205 19.94 -18.93 6.20
N ALA A 206 20.53 -19.88 6.90
CA ALA A 206 20.74 -19.77 8.34
C ALA A 206 21.70 -18.62 8.73
N SER A 207 22.58 -18.20 7.81
CA SER A 207 23.45 -17.03 7.98
C SER A 207 22.73 -15.69 7.77
N SER A 208 21.49 -15.72 7.27
CA SER A 208 20.70 -14.54 6.98
C SER A 208 20.08 -14.03 8.28
N ILE A 209 20.20 -12.73 8.56
CA ILE A 209 19.54 -12.09 9.73
C ILE A 209 18.00 -12.19 9.68
N GLN A 210 17.46 -12.49 8.50
CA GLN A 210 16.04 -12.68 8.26
C GLN A 210 15.59 -14.09 8.63
N ASN A 211 16.50 -15.04 8.85
CA ASN A 211 16.17 -16.32 9.45
C ASN A 211 16.23 -16.18 10.98
N ILE A 212 15.10 -15.77 11.53
CA ILE A 212 14.91 -15.50 12.97
C ILE A 212 14.94 -16.81 13.77
N GLY A 213 14.45 -17.90 13.19
CA GLY A 213 14.34 -19.17 13.88
C GLY A 213 13.21 -19.19 14.93
N GLY A 214 13.22 -20.23 15.77
CA GLY A 214 12.29 -20.37 16.90
C GLY A 214 12.76 -19.67 18.18
N ASN A 215 13.99 -19.19 18.26
CA ASN A 215 14.50 -18.58 19.50
C ASN A 215 14.38 -17.05 19.43
N LEU A 216 13.36 -16.49 20.07
CA LEU A 216 13.10 -15.05 20.05
C LEU A 216 13.74 -14.29 21.23
N VAL A 217 14.50 -14.96 22.10
CA VAL A 217 14.99 -14.38 23.37
C VAL A 217 15.82 -13.09 23.17
N ASN A 218 16.47 -12.93 22.03
CA ASN A 218 17.30 -11.76 21.69
C ASN A 218 16.70 -10.88 20.56
N ASP A 219 15.42 -11.07 20.25
CA ASP A 219 14.71 -10.30 19.24
C ASP A 219 13.86 -9.19 19.85
N HIS A 220 13.47 -8.20 19.04
CA HIS A 220 12.58 -7.16 19.53
C HIS A 220 11.17 -7.75 19.79
N PRO A 221 10.51 -7.38 20.91
CA PRO A 221 9.30 -8.06 21.34
C PRO A 221 8.13 -8.03 20.35
N ILE A 222 7.57 -9.22 20.09
CA ILE A 222 6.29 -9.47 19.44
C ILE A 222 5.45 -10.38 20.33
N SER A 223 4.16 -10.53 20.05
CA SER A 223 3.26 -11.31 20.90
C SER A 223 3.24 -10.82 22.34
N ILE A 224 3.38 -9.51 22.53
CA ILE A 224 3.40 -8.87 23.85
C ILE A 224 2.31 -7.80 23.93
N GLN A 225 1.66 -7.67 25.09
CA GLN A 225 0.72 -6.58 25.32
C GLN A 225 1.38 -5.23 25.13
N TYR A 226 0.73 -4.35 24.38
CA TYR A 226 1.16 -2.98 24.23
C TYR A 226 1.11 -2.25 25.58
N CYS A 227 2.10 -1.41 25.85
CA CYS A 227 2.21 -0.53 27.02
C CYS A 227 1.99 -1.21 28.40
N GLY A 228 2.44 -2.45 28.57
CA GLY A 228 2.25 -3.18 29.83
C GLY A 228 0.83 -3.76 30.02
N GLY A 229 -0.05 -3.61 29.03
CA GLY A 229 -1.45 -4.05 29.11
C GLY A 229 -2.37 -3.03 29.78
N GLY A 230 -3.51 -3.50 30.29
CA GLY A 230 -4.52 -2.68 30.96
C GLY A 230 -5.52 -1.99 30.03
N LEU A 231 -5.39 -2.19 28.72
CA LEU A 231 -6.23 -1.55 27.71
C LEU A 231 -7.29 -2.49 27.13
N THR A 232 -8.48 -1.94 26.88
CA THR A 232 -9.54 -2.51 26.04
C THR A 232 -10.07 -1.41 25.11
N GLY A 233 -11.01 -1.74 24.23
CA GLY A 233 -11.65 -0.71 23.42
C GLY A 233 -12.85 -1.25 22.66
N SER A 234 -13.79 -0.35 22.39
CA SER A 234 -15.00 -0.61 21.62
C SER A 234 -15.37 0.63 20.82
N GLY A 235 -15.68 0.46 19.54
CA GLY A 235 -15.94 1.60 18.66
C GLY A 235 -14.72 2.49 18.61
N THR A 236 -14.88 3.80 18.83
CA THR A 236 -13.79 4.77 18.85
C THR A 236 -13.20 5.03 20.25
N THR A 237 -13.63 4.27 21.25
CA THR A 237 -13.27 4.51 22.66
C THR A 237 -12.27 3.48 23.15
N VAL A 238 -11.11 3.94 23.61
CA VAL A 238 -10.18 3.14 24.39
C VAL A 238 -10.56 3.22 25.87
N SER A 239 -10.61 2.07 26.53
CA SER A 239 -10.96 1.94 27.94
C SER A 239 -9.77 1.38 28.72
N GLY A 240 -9.56 1.91 29.93
CA GLY A 240 -8.40 1.58 30.77
C GLY A 240 -7.21 2.52 30.57
N THR A 241 -6.14 2.25 31.28
CA THR A 241 -4.87 3.00 31.22
C THR A 241 -3.74 2.04 30.90
N CYS A 242 -2.73 2.53 30.18
CA CYS A 242 -1.51 1.77 29.97
C CYS A 242 -0.89 1.39 31.33
N GLY A 243 -0.41 0.15 31.43
CA GLY A 243 0.36 -0.33 32.58
C GLY A 243 1.67 0.44 32.74
N ASP A 244 2.29 0.81 31.63
CA ASP A 244 3.42 1.74 31.56
C ASP A 244 2.94 3.12 31.11
N ARG A 245 3.20 4.14 31.94
CA ARG A 245 2.77 5.53 31.69
C ARG A 245 3.65 6.25 30.68
N ASP A 246 4.82 5.70 30.35
CA ASP A 246 5.75 6.23 29.37
C ASP A 246 5.38 5.81 27.94
N PHE A 247 4.14 5.36 27.73
CA PHE A 247 3.60 5.00 26.42
C PHE A 247 2.44 5.90 25.99
N THR A 248 2.41 6.20 24.69
CA THR A 248 1.29 6.87 24.03
C THR A 248 0.05 5.97 24.08
N GLN A 249 -1.08 6.50 24.54
CA GLN A 249 -2.33 5.76 24.51
C GLN A 249 -2.77 5.54 23.05
N PRO A 250 -3.13 4.31 22.66
CA PRO A 250 -3.51 4.04 21.28
C PRO A 250 -4.90 4.64 20.98
N LYS A 251 -5.19 4.75 19.70
CA LYS A 251 -6.52 5.00 19.15
C LYS A 251 -7.18 3.67 18.80
N THR A 252 -8.49 3.69 18.63
CA THR A 252 -9.25 2.49 18.25
C THR A 252 -10.45 2.84 17.40
N ARG A 253 -10.89 1.93 16.52
CA ARG A 253 -12.12 2.04 15.71
C ARG A 253 -12.54 0.67 15.20
N VAL A 254 -13.77 0.56 14.71
CA VAL A 254 -14.23 -0.62 13.97
C VAL A 254 -13.98 -0.43 12.48
N VAL A 255 -13.26 -1.36 11.85
CA VAL A 255 -13.04 -1.42 10.40
C VAL A 255 -13.52 -2.78 9.90
N ASN A 256 -14.46 -2.79 8.95
CA ASN A 256 -15.04 -4.01 8.40
C ASN A 256 -15.55 -4.99 9.48
N GLY A 257 -16.15 -4.46 10.55
CA GLY A 257 -16.65 -5.26 11.68
C GLY A 257 -15.59 -5.69 12.70
N ASN A 258 -14.30 -5.41 12.47
CA ASN A 258 -13.22 -5.76 13.40
C ASN A 258 -12.76 -4.54 14.19
N GLN A 259 -12.59 -4.70 15.50
CA GLN A 259 -11.95 -3.68 16.33
C GLN A 259 -10.46 -3.62 15.99
N VAL A 260 -9.96 -2.45 15.63
CA VAL A 260 -8.54 -2.22 15.34
C VAL A 260 -7.97 -1.14 16.24
N PHE A 261 -6.71 -1.29 16.63
CA PHE A 261 -5.97 -0.33 17.44
C PHE A 261 -4.76 0.19 16.67
N TRP A 262 -4.35 1.41 16.94
CA TRP A 262 -3.10 1.97 16.40
C TRP A 262 -2.55 3.09 17.26
N VAL A 263 -1.29 3.42 17.02
CA VAL A 263 -0.67 4.66 17.49
C VAL A 263 -0.35 5.50 16.27
N ASP A 264 -0.82 6.75 16.27
CA ASP A 264 -0.53 7.70 15.21
C ASP A 264 0.98 7.91 15.10
N THR A 265 1.47 8.07 13.89
CA THR A 265 2.88 8.39 13.63
C THR A 265 3.00 9.78 13.00
N ALA A 266 4.19 10.39 13.10
CA ALA A 266 4.48 11.65 12.42
C ALA A 266 4.38 11.58 10.88
N GLY A 267 4.29 10.36 10.32
CA GLY A 267 4.14 10.14 8.89
C GLY A 267 2.69 10.06 8.40
N GLY A 268 1.70 10.17 9.29
CA GLY A 268 0.28 10.07 8.96
C GLY A 268 -0.57 11.22 9.47
N THR A 269 -1.87 11.16 9.19
CA THR A 269 -2.85 12.13 9.69
C THR A 269 -3.32 11.75 11.10
N ALA A 270 -3.25 12.71 12.03
CA ALA A 270 -3.72 12.49 13.40
C ALA A 270 -5.17 11.96 13.44
N ASP A 271 -5.43 10.99 14.31
CA ASP A 271 -6.73 10.33 14.52
C ASP A 271 -7.29 9.57 13.31
N VAL A 272 -6.52 9.44 12.22
CA VAL A 272 -6.92 8.70 11.02
C VAL A 272 -5.98 7.52 10.81
N ARG A 273 -6.48 6.31 11.09
CA ARG A 273 -5.72 5.09 10.79
C ARG A 273 -5.38 4.97 9.31
N GLU A 274 -4.08 4.98 9.05
CA GLU A 274 -3.36 4.89 7.79
C GLU A 274 -2.34 3.72 7.84
N LYS A 275 -1.62 3.48 6.73
CA LYS A 275 -0.60 2.42 6.68
C LYS A 275 0.69 2.77 7.42
N THR A 276 0.94 4.06 7.61
CA THR A 276 2.10 4.61 8.33
C THR A 276 1.99 4.41 9.84
N ASP A 277 0.78 4.26 10.39
CA ASP A 277 0.58 4.10 11.83
C ASP A 277 1.08 2.78 12.39
N ILE A 278 1.47 2.78 13.67
CA ILE A 278 1.81 1.55 14.37
C ILE A 278 0.55 0.74 14.60
N ALA A 279 0.38 -0.33 13.82
CA ALA A 279 -0.76 -1.22 13.93
C ALA A 279 -0.66 -2.06 15.21
N LEU A 280 -1.70 -2.09 16.04
CA LEU A 280 -1.77 -3.00 17.18
C LEU A 280 -2.87 -4.04 16.98
N TYR A 281 -2.61 -5.27 17.43
CA TYR A 281 -3.43 -6.43 17.10
C TYR A 281 -4.13 -6.97 18.34
N THR A 282 -5.43 -7.21 18.24
CA THR A 282 -6.17 -7.94 19.26
C THR A 282 -6.14 -9.44 18.97
N ARG A 283 -6.02 -10.26 20.00
CA ARG A 283 -6.03 -11.72 19.87
C ARG A 283 -7.25 -12.34 20.55
N ALA A 284 -7.88 -13.30 19.88
CA ALA A 284 -8.86 -14.18 20.54
C ALA A 284 -8.12 -15.16 21.46
N GLY A 285 -8.54 -15.26 22.73
CA GLY A 285 -7.95 -16.19 23.70
C GLY A 285 -6.55 -15.80 24.23
N GLY A 286 -6.02 -14.64 23.85
CA GLY A 286 -4.80 -14.06 24.43
C GLY A 286 -5.11 -13.09 25.58
N PRO A 287 -4.07 -12.47 26.18
CA PRO A 287 -4.24 -11.39 27.13
C PRO A 287 -5.13 -10.28 26.56
N THR A 288 -6.02 -9.73 27.37
CA THR A 288 -6.95 -8.69 26.95
C THR A 288 -6.20 -7.46 26.42
N GLY A 289 -6.66 -6.93 25.27
CA GLY A 289 -6.18 -5.66 24.74
C GLY A 289 -5.33 -5.74 23.48
N PRO A 290 -4.78 -4.59 23.03
CA PRO A 290 -3.91 -4.51 21.87
C PRO A 290 -2.52 -5.08 22.16
N MET A 291 -1.95 -5.76 21.17
CA MET A 291 -0.64 -6.40 21.22
C MET A 291 0.26 -5.89 20.11
N VAL A 292 1.57 -5.91 20.38
CA VAL A 292 2.63 -5.65 19.40
C VAL A 292 2.96 -6.95 18.66
N GLU A 293 3.03 -6.86 17.34
CA GLU A 293 3.31 -7.97 16.42
C GLU A 293 4.37 -7.55 15.39
N CYS A 294 4.89 -8.50 14.60
CA CYS A 294 5.81 -8.17 13.50
C CYS A 294 5.23 -7.06 12.60
N ALA A 295 3.95 -7.19 12.24
CA ALA A 295 3.27 -6.24 11.36
C ALA A 295 2.87 -4.92 12.03
N SER A 296 3.15 -4.73 13.33
CA SER A 296 3.03 -3.42 13.98
C SER A 296 4.02 -2.43 13.39
N CYS A 297 5.23 -2.88 13.10
CA CYS A 297 6.32 -2.04 12.60
C CYS A 297 6.61 -2.28 11.11
N HIS A 298 6.38 -3.50 10.61
CA HIS A 298 6.67 -3.89 9.23
C HIS A 298 5.38 -4.00 8.41
N ASP A 299 5.37 -3.40 7.21
CA ASP A 299 4.32 -3.64 6.21
C ASP A 299 4.99 -4.19 4.94
N PRO A 300 4.83 -5.50 4.64
CA PRO A 300 5.50 -6.09 3.49
C PRO A 300 5.07 -5.46 2.17
N HIS A 301 3.96 -4.71 2.11
CA HIS A 301 3.45 -4.11 0.88
C HIS A 301 4.06 -2.74 0.56
N THR A 302 5.00 -2.23 1.35
CA THR A 302 5.68 -0.97 1.09
C THR A 302 7.17 -1.15 0.93
N ALA A 303 7.76 -0.39 0.00
CA ALA A 303 9.20 -0.31 -0.20
C ALA A 303 9.77 1.06 0.24
N VAL A 304 8.95 1.93 0.85
CA VAL A 304 9.34 3.31 1.19
C VAL A 304 10.53 3.33 2.15
N ASN A 305 10.46 2.53 3.22
CA ASN A 305 11.49 2.48 4.24
C ASN A 305 12.26 1.15 4.17
N PRO A 306 13.57 1.15 4.49
CA PRO A 306 14.33 -0.07 4.68
C PRO A 306 13.61 -1.03 5.63
N THR A 307 13.78 -2.33 5.41
CA THR A 307 13.11 -3.41 6.15
C THR A 307 11.58 -3.30 6.20
N PHE A 308 10.99 -2.54 5.27
CA PHE A 308 9.53 -2.38 5.13
C PHE A 308 8.90 -1.71 6.36
N LEU A 309 9.64 -0.81 7.02
CA LEU A 309 9.09 -0.08 8.16
C LEU A 309 7.93 0.82 7.73
N ARG A 310 6.90 0.91 8.57
CA ARG A 310 5.73 1.78 8.33
C ARG A 310 6.10 3.26 8.27
N VAL A 311 7.11 3.67 9.04
CA VAL A 311 7.70 5.01 9.02
C VAL A 311 9.22 4.95 9.05
N ALA A 312 9.86 6.02 8.58
CA ALA A 312 11.30 6.17 8.68
C ALA A 312 11.73 6.20 10.15
N ASN A 313 12.79 5.45 10.50
CA ASN A 313 13.32 5.40 11.87
C ASN A 313 14.49 6.40 12.09
N VAL A 314 14.48 7.53 11.38
CA VAL A 314 15.47 8.60 11.61
C VAL A 314 15.27 9.14 13.02
N SER A 315 16.36 9.29 13.78
CA SER A 315 16.31 9.75 15.18
C SER A 315 15.37 8.93 16.08
N SER A 316 15.23 7.63 15.82
CA SER A 316 14.36 6.71 16.58
C SER A 316 12.86 7.04 16.48
N ASN A 317 12.43 7.72 15.42
CA ASN A 317 11.04 8.15 15.24
C ASN A 317 10.01 7.01 15.31
N LEU A 318 10.39 5.78 14.91
CA LEU A 318 9.53 4.61 15.08
C LEU A 318 9.27 4.30 16.55
N CYS A 319 10.33 4.31 17.36
CA CYS A 319 10.25 4.05 18.80
C CYS A 319 9.47 5.16 19.52
N LEU A 320 9.73 6.42 19.15
CA LEU A 320 9.11 7.60 19.74
C LEU A 320 7.64 7.78 19.33
N SER A 321 7.13 6.97 18.40
CA SER A 321 5.69 6.91 18.13
C SER A 321 4.93 6.34 19.34
N CYS A 322 5.51 5.32 19.98
CA CYS A 322 4.89 4.65 21.12
C CYS A 322 5.44 5.12 22.47
N HIS A 323 6.73 5.46 22.56
CA HIS A 323 7.37 5.82 23.82
C HIS A 323 7.45 7.32 24.03
N VAL A 324 6.89 7.77 25.14
CA VAL A 324 7.01 9.12 25.67
C VAL A 324 8.18 9.12 26.66
N LYS A 325 9.30 9.73 26.28
CA LYS A 325 10.48 9.90 27.14
C LYS A 325 10.61 11.32 27.68
#